data_AF-A0A4Q0VTM2-F1
#
_entry.id   AF-A0A4Q0VTM2-F1
#
_cell.length_a   1.000
_cell.length_b   1.000
_cell.length_c   1.000
_cell.angle_alpha   90.00
_cell.angle_beta   90.00
_cell.angle_gamma   90.00
#
_symmetry.space_group_name_H-M   'P 1'
#
loop_
_entity.id
_entity.type
_entity.pdbx_description
1 polymer ?
#
loop_
_entity_poly.entity_id
_entity_poly.type
_entity_poly.pdbx_seq_one_letter_code
_entity_poly.pdbx_strand_id
1 'polypeptide(L)'
;MEFEELVERFEPIIKKQIKVLRAYQYNEELYQIGLLAMWDASKNYEEGKGYFPSYLKKYIRGRMLNFLHKERSYYARFSGPRSIEETPAGVTSTWVTISLRTVLPFFSEREKFWLMEYLEFGKGPSQIAKEQNVSINTVKSWRFEAIKKIKLHLPTHLTCDMYV
;
A
#
# COMPACT_ATOMS: atom_id res chain seq x y z
N MET A 1 30.52 -11.22 17.90
CA MET A 1 29.46 -12.23 17.76
C MET A 1 29.48 -12.67 16.31
N GLU A 2 29.73 -13.94 16.09
CA GLU A 2 29.64 -14.55 14.77
C GLU A 2 28.16 -14.65 14.38
N PHE A 3 27.83 -14.53 13.10
CA PHE A 3 26.43 -14.53 12.66
C PHE A 3 25.73 -15.84 12.99
N GLU A 4 26.46 -16.95 12.95
CA GLU A 4 25.95 -18.29 13.23
C GLU A 4 25.43 -18.41 14.67
N GLU A 5 26.19 -17.90 15.65
CA GLU A 5 25.77 -17.84 17.06
C GLU A 5 24.51 -16.97 17.25
N LEU A 6 24.40 -15.88 16.48
CA LEU A 6 23.24 -15.00 16.51
C LEU A 6 21.99 -15.71 15.97
N VAL A 7 22.16 -16.47 14.89
CA VAL A 7 21.08 -17.27 14.28
C VAL A 7 20.63 -18.34 15.25
N GLU A 8 21.53 -19.15 15.81
CA GLU A 8 21.17 -20.18 16.80
C GLU A 8 20.34 -19.61 17.96
N ARG A 9 20.72 -18.42 18.45
CA ARG A 9 20.04 -17.77 19.57
C ARG A 9 18.67 -17.20 19.22
N PHE A 10 18.50 -16.64 18.02
CA PHE A 10 17.34 -15.81 17.68
C PHE A 10 16.49 -16.32 16.51
N GLU A 11 16.84 -17.44 15.88
CA GLU A 11 16.02 -18.13 14.88
C GLU A 11 14.55 -18.35 15.34
N PRO A 12 14.25 -18.67 16.63
CA PRO A 12 12.87 -18.79 17.10
C PRO A 12 12.04 -17.51 16.89
N ILE A 13 12.66 -16.33 16.86
CA ILE A 13 11.97 -15.06 16.57
C ILE A 13 11.49 -15.03 15.12
N ILE A 14 12.32 -15.47 14.17
CA ILE A 14 11.96 -15.56 12.75
C ILE A 14 10.78 -16.53 12.59
N LYS A 15 10.92 -17.77 13.09
CA LYS A 15 9.88 -18.81 13.02
C LYS A 15 8.56 -18.33 13.62
N LYS A 16 8.61 -17.64 14.77
CA LYS A 16 7.43 -17.06 15.42
C LYS A 16 6.81 -15.95 14.57
N GLN A 17 7.59 -15.08 13.93
CA GLN A 17 7.04 -14.03 13.06
C GLN A 17 6.37 -14.62 11.82
N ILE A 18 6.97 -15.62 11.17
CA ILE A 18 6.38 -16.33 10.02
C ILE A 18 5.02 -16.91 10.42
N LYS A 19 4.95 -17.63 11.55
CA LYS A 19 3.70 -18.20 12.08
C LYS A 19 2.64 -17.14 12.36
N VAL A 20 3.03 -15.98 12.89
CA VAL A 20 2.10 -14.87 13.18
C VAL A 20 1.58 -14.21 11.91
N LEU A 21 2.40 -14.10 10.86
CA LEU A 21 2.01 -13.48 9.59
C LEU A 21 1.09 -14.36 8.75
N ARG A 22 1.04 -15.68 9.01
CA ARG A 22 0.14 -16.66 8.36
C ARG A 22 0.23 -16.66 6.82
N ALA A 23 1.39 -16.30 6.29
CA ALA A 23 1.66 -16.23 4.85
C ALA A 23 2.40 -17.49 4.39
N TYR A 24 1.74 -18.65 4.51
CA TYR A 24 2.39 -19.96 4.37
C TYR A 24 3.02 -20.20 2.99
N GLN A 25 2.44 -19.62 1.94
CA GLN A 25 2.96 -19.67 0.58
C GLN A 25 4.32 -18.99 0.38
N TYR A 26 4.78 -18.20 1.36
CA TYR A 26 6.06 -17.48 1.34
C TYR A 26 6.97 -17.87 2.52
N ASN A 27 6.78 -19.06 3.10
CA ASN A 27 7.51 -19.43 4.32
C ASN A 27 9.03 -19.42 4.13
N GLU A 28 9.52 -19.93 3.00
CA GLU A 28 10.96 -20.00 2.71
C GLU A 28 11.54 -18.61 2.47
N GLU A 29 10.86 -17.78 1.69
CA GLU A 29 11.26 -16.40 1.41
C GLU A 29 11.25 -15.55 2.68
N LEU A 30 10.20 -15.68 3.50
CA LEU A 30 10.13 -14.98 4.78
C LEU A 30 11.23 -15.43 5.74
N TYR A 31 11.62 -16.70 5.71
CA TYR A 31 12.75 -17.20 6.50
C TYR A 31 14.07 -16.56 6.06
N GLN A 32 14.36 -16.55 4.75
CA GLN A 32 15.55 -15.90 4.20
C GLN A 32 15.58 -14.39 4.49
N ILE A 33 14.45 -13.70 4.29
CA ILE A 33 14.29 -12.30 4.64
C ILE A 33 14.55 -12.07 6.13
N GLY A 34 14.10 -13.00 6.98
CA GLY A 34 14.37 -12.98 8.41
C GLY A 34 15.85 -13.05 8.75
N LEU A 35 16.60 -13.95 8.10
CA LEU A 35 18.05 -14.09 8.29
C LEU A 35 18.79 -12.84 7.81
N LEU A 36 18.47 -12.33 6.62
CA LEU A 36 19.06 -11.09 6.09
C LEU A 36 18.76 -9.91 7.00
N ALA A 37 17.52 -9.78 7.46
CA ALA A 37 17.12 -8.73 8.39
C ALA A 37 17.84 -8.83 9.73
N MET A 38 18.14 -10.04 10.19
CA MET A 38 18.89 -10.28 11.42
C MET A 38 20.35 -9.88 11.29
N TRP A 39 20.99 -10.25 10.17
CA TRP A 39 22.34 -9.79 9.83
C TRP A 39 22.40 -8.26 9.78
N ASP A 40 21.50 -7.62 9.01
CA ASP A 40 21.42 -6.17 8.91
C ASP A 40 21.20 -5.52 10.28
N ALA A 41 20.31 -6.07 11.10
CA ALA A 41 20.01 -5.56 12.43
C ALA A 41 21.24 -5.63 13.35
N SER A 42 22.03 -6.70 13.28
CA SER A 42 23.25 -6.86 14.07
C SER A 42 24.32 -5.82 13.74
N LYS A 43 24.38 -5.35 12.48
CA LYS A 43 25.35 -4.34 12.03
C LYS A 43 24.93 -2.92 12.37
N ASN A 44 23.62 -2.65 12.38
CA ASN A 44 23.05 -1.30 12.55
C ASN A 44 22.47 -1.04 13.95
N TYR A 45 22.64 -1.98 14.88
CA TYR A 45 22.17 -1.82 16.24
C TYR A 45 23.04 -0.82 16.99
N GLU A 46 22.39 0.16 17.60
CA GLU A 46 23.00 1.12 18.52
C GLU A 46 22.42 0.85 19.90
N GLU A 47 23.27 0.83 20.94
CA GLU A 47 22.84 0.50 22.32
C GLU A 47 21.71 1.41 22.84
N GLY A 48 21.55 2.61 22.28
CA GLY A 48 20.44 3.53 22.60
C GLY A 48 19.06 3.12 22.06
N LYS A 49 18.94 2.10 21.21
CA LYS A 49 17.68 1.66 20.58
C LYS A 49 16.86 0.69 21.45
N GLY A 50 17.27 0.47 22.70
CA GLY A 50 16.62 -0.43 23.66
C GLY A 50 16.99 -1.91 23.46
N TYR A 51 16.44 -2.80 24.29
CA TYR A 51 16.86 -4.22 24.34
C TYR A 51 16.90 -4.91 22.96
N PHE A 52 18.07 -5.46 22.61
CA PHE A 52 18.38 -5.98 21.27
C PHE A 52 17.34 -6.97 20.71
N PRO A 53 16.85 -7.99 21.44
CA PRO A 53 15.81 -8.90 20.95
C PRO A 53 14.49 -8.21 20.56
N SER A 54 14.11 -7.16 21.29
CA SER A 54 12.90 -6.37 20.99
C SER A 54 13.08 -5.56 19.71
N TYR A 55 14.25 -4.94 19.56
CA TYR A 55 14.66 -4.25 18.34
C TYR A 55 14.67 -5.23 17.15
N LEU A 56 15.33 -6.37 17.31
CA LEU A 56 15.49 -7.40 16.30
C LEU A 56 14.14 -7.94 15.80
N LYS A 57 13.24 -8.26 16.73
CA LYS A 57 11.86 -8.69 16.41
C LYS A 57 11.13 -7.65 15.57
N LYS A 58 11.22 -6.36 15.93
CA LYS A 58 10.57 -5.26 15.20
C LYS A 58 11.18 -5.10 13.79
N TYR A 59 12.49 -5.19 13.70
CA TYR A 59 13.24 -5.06 12.44
C TYR A 59 12.89 -6.18 11.45
N ILE A 60 12.97 -7.44 11.90
CA ILE A 60 12.60 -8.63 11.11
C ILE A 60 11.14 -8.52 10.62
N ARG A 61 10.22 -8.21 11.53
CA ARG A 61 8.79 -8.08 11.19
C ARG A 61 8.56 -7.00 10.13
N GLY A 62 9.23 -5.86 10.23
CA GLY A 62 9.13 -4.77 9.26
C GLY A 62 9.58 -5.20 7.86
N ARG A 63 10.71 -5.90 7.76
CA ARG A 63 11.25 -6.41 6.47
C ARG A 63 10.30 -7.43 5.83
N MET A 64 9.77 -8.36 6.61
CA MET A 64 8.76 -9.33 6.16
C MET A 64 7.48 -8.64 5.65
N LEU A 65 6.93 -7.68 6.39
CA LEU A 65 5.73 -6.94 5.97
C LEU A 65 5.96 -6.15 4.69
N ASN A 66 7.14 -5.54 4.54
CA ASN A 66 7.48 -4.81 3.32
C ASN A 66 7.52 -5.73 2.10
N PHE A 67 8.04 -6.95 2.23
CA PHE A 67 7.98 -7.96 1.17
C PHE A 67 6.53 -8.33 0.84
N LEU A 68 5.72 -8.69 1.83
CA LEU A 68 4.31 -9.07 1.62
C LEU A 68 3.47 -7.95 0.98
N HIS A 69 3.73 -6.69 1.34
CA HIS A 69 3.08 -5.54 0.72
C HIS A 69 3.48 -5.38 -0.76
N LYS A 70 4.75 -5.61 -1.09
CA LYS A 70 5.24 -5.59 -2.48
C LYS A 70 4.61 -6.72 -3.29
N GLU A 71 4.60 -7.94 -2.76
CA GLU A 71 3.94 -9.08 -3.41
C GLU A 71 2.46 -8.77 -3.66
N ARG A 72 1.72 -8.34 -2.64
CA ARG A 72 0.31 -7.96 -2.79
C ARG A 72 0.11 -6.88 -3.87
N SER A 73 0.99 -5.88 -3.92
CA SER A 73 0.91 -4.81 -4.92
C SER A 73 1.34 -5.27 -6.31
N TYR A 74 2.26 -6.23 -6.42
CA TYR A 74 2.64 -6.86 -7.68
C TYR A 74 1.47 -7.69 -8.22
N TYR A 75 0.88 -8.57 -7.40
CA TYR A 75 -0.33 -9.30 -7.76
C TYR A 75 -1.47 -8.36 -8.11
N ALA A 76 -1.78 -7.32 -7.32
CA ALA A 76 -2.85 -6.37 -7.67
C ALA A 76 -2.63 -5.65 -9.02
N ARG A 77 -1.40 -5.56 -9.52
CA ARG A 77 -1.06 -4.94 -10.81
C ARG A 77 -0.98 -5.94 -11.97
N PHE A 78 -0.61 -7.19 -11.69
CA PHE A 78 -0.37 -8.23 -12.71
C PHE A 78 -1.46 -9.31 -12.74
N SER A 79 -2.19 -9.52 -11.64
CA SER A 79 -3.52 -10.13 -11.65
C SER A 79 -4.54 -9.05 -12.00
N GLY A 80 -4.66 -8.76 -13.29
CA GLY A 80 -5.98 -8.45 -13.86
C GLY A 80 -6.96 -9.58 -13.45
N PRO A 81 -8.28 -9.33 -13.49
CA PRO A 81 -9.28 -10.14 -12.80
C PRO A 81 -9.03 -11.63 -13.01
N ARG A 82 -8.47 -12.30 -12.00
CA ARG A 82 -8.17 -13.73 -12.06
C ARG A 82 -9.39 -14.49 -11.58
N SER A 83 -10.43 -14.35 -12.40
CA SER A 83 -11.57 -15.23 -12.55
C SER A 83 -12.25 -14.80 -13.84
N ILE A 84 -11.83 -15.40 -14.96
CA ILE A 84 -12.83 -15.83 -15.95
C ILE A 84 -13.51 -17.05 -15.29
N GLU A 85 -14.25 -16.81 -14.21
CA GLU A 85 -15.44 -17.60 -14.00
C GLU A 85 -16.37 -17.11 -15.09
N GLU A 86 -16.80 -18.03 -15.95
CA GLU A 86 -17.86 -17.76 -16.92
C GLU A 86 -19.03 -17.16 -16.15
N THR A 87 -19.12 -15.83 -16.19
CA THR A 87 -20.19 -15.11 -15.54
C THR A 87 -21.44 -15.52 -16.31
N PRO A 88 -22.45 -16.15 -15.67
CA PRO A 88 -23.67 -16.44 -16.39
C PRO A 88 -24.18 -15.13 -16.98
N ALA A 89 -24.45 -15.16 -18.29
CA ALA A 89 -24.90 -14.01 -19.06
C ALA A 89 -26.10 -13.35 -18.35
N GLY A 90 -25.88 -12.26 -17.61
CA GLY A 90 -26.94 -11.71 -16.77
C GLY A 90 -26.59 -10.54 -15.84
N VAL A 91 -25.32 -10.20 -15.60
CA VAL A 91 -24.97 -8.99 -14.83
C VAL A 91 -24.25 -8.01 -15.74
N THR A 92 -25.03 -7.17 -16.42
CA THR A 92 -24.52 -6.01 -17.15
C THR A 92 -23.97 -5.03 -16.12
N SER A 93 -22.65 -5.06 -15.87
CA SER A 93 -21.99 -3.92 -15.23
C SER A 93 -22.22 -2.71 -16.14
N THR A 94 -23.15 -1.85 -15.72
CA THR A 94 -23.52 -0.68 -16.50
C THR A 94 -22.42 0.34 -16.24
N TRP A 95 -21.51 0.51 -17.20
CA TRP A 95 -20.51 1.57 -17.14
C TRP A 95 -21.24 2.92 -17.16
N VAL A 96 -21.40 3.53 -15.99
CA VAL A 96 -22.01 4.86 -15.91
C VAL A 96 -20.92 5.89 -16.14
N THR A 97 -20.99 6.53 -17.31
CA THR A 97 -20.16 7.69 -17.62
C THR A 97 -20.69 8.88 -16.83
N ILE A 98 -20.00 9.26 -15.76
CA ILE A 98 -20.38 10.42 -14.96
C ILE A 98 -19.76 11.66 -15.57
N SER A 99 -20.60 12.63 -15.93
CA SER A 99 -20.13 13.94 -16.37
C SER A 99 -19.58 14.72 -15.17
N LEU A 100 -18.27 14.92 -15.14
CA LEU A 100 -17.61 15.75 -14.10
C LEU A 100 -18.10 17.21 -14.10
N ARG A 101 -18.78 17.68 -15.16
CA ARG A 101 -19.37 19.04 -15.22
C ARG A 101 -20.29 19.35 -14.06
N THR A 102 -21.00 18.37 -13.52
CA THR A 102 -21.91 18.58 -12.38
C THR A 102 -21.17 18.74 -11.05
N VAL A 103 -19.94 18.23 -10.95
CA VAL A 103 -19.17 18.16 -9.70
C VAL A 103 -18.05 19.23 -9.66
N LEU A 104 -17.51 19.61 -10.82
CA LEU A 104 -16.44 20.60 -10.97
C LEU A 104 -16.71 21.96 -10.29
N PRO A 105 -17.95 22.49 -10.22
CA PRO A 105 -18.23 23.75 -9.52
C PRO A 105 -17.95 23.71 -8.02
N PHE A 106 -17.97 22.53 -7.38
CA PHE A 106 -17.75 22.38 -5.94
C PHE A 106 -16.26 22.31 -5.56
N PHE A 107 -15.39 22.23 -6.57
CA PHE A 107 -13.95 22.06 -6.36
C PHE A 107 -13.28 23.40 -6.13
N SER A 108 -12.31 23.43 -5.22
CA SER A 108 -11.37 24.55 -5.14
C SER A 108 -10.40 24.52 -6.34
N GLU A 109 -9.80 25.66 -6.68
CA GLU A 109 -8.83 25.73 -7.79
C GLU A 109 -7.66 24.74 -7.61
N ARG A 110 -7.26 24.45 -6.37
CA ARG A 110 -6.21 23.47 -6.06
C ARG A 110 -6.65 22.02 -6.26
N GLU A 111 -7.92 21.72 -5.99
CA GLU A 111 -8.51 20.40 -6.24
C GLU A 111 -8.71 20.17 -7.74
N LYS A 112 -9.17 21.20 -8.49
CA LYS A 112 -9.26 21.15 -9.96
C LYS A 112 -7.89 20.95 -10.58
N PHE A 113 -6.90 21.72 -10.12
CA PHE A 113 -5.53 21.60 -10.58
C PHE A 113 -4.99 20.19 -10.35
N TRP A 114 -5.14 19.64 -9.14
CA TRP A 114 -4.76 18.25 -8.88
C TRP A 114 -5.47 17.25 -9.81
N LEU A 115 -6.77 17.42 -10.03
CA LEU A 115 -7.56 16.53 -10.87
C LEU A 115 -7.08 16.56 -12.32
N MET A 116 -6.81 17.74 -12.88
CA MET A 116 -6.30 17.90 -14.24
C MET A 116 -4.90 17.30 -14.40
N GLU A 117 -3.99 17.62 -13.48
CA GLU A 117 -2.61 17.07 -13.49
C GLU A 117 -2.59 15.54 -13.37
N TYR A 118 -3.55 14.97 -12.64
CA TYR A 118 -3.72 13.54 -12.51
C TYR A 118 -4.35 12.89 -13.75
N LEU A 119 -5.40 13.51 -14.33
CA LEU A 119 -6.14 12.95 -15.46
C LEU A 119 -5.41 13.10 -16.80
N GLU A 120 -4.83 14.28 -17.07
CA GLU A 120 -4.18 14.57 -18.35
C GLU A 120 -2.73 14.08 -18.39
N PHE A 121 -2.00 14.21 -17.28
CA PHE A 121 -0.54 13.96 -17.24
C PHE A 121 -0.13 12.77 -16.37
N GLY A 122 -1.08 12.12 -15.67
CA GLY A 122 -0.79 10.96 -14.81
C GLY A 122 0.15 11.27 -13.65
N LYS A 123 0.28 12.54 -13.24
CA LYS A 123 1.30 12.95 -12.28
C LYS A 123 1.01 12.44 -10.87
N GLY A 124 2.05 11.94 -10.23
CA GLY A 124 2.01 11.53 -8.83
C GLY A 124 2.06 12.73 -7.86
N PRO A 125 1.62 12.54 -6.59
CA PRO A 125 1.62 13.62 -5.59
C PRO A 125 2.99 14.28 -5.36
N SER A 126 4.08 13.53 -5.51
CA SER A 126 5.45 14.04 -5.35
C SER A 126 5.88 14.98 -6.48
N GLN A 127 5.40 14.72 -7.70
CA GLN A 127 5.72 15.54 -8.87
C GLN A 127 4.95 16.85 -8.83
N ILE A 128 3.65 16.78 -8.54
CA ILE A 128 2.79 17.96 -8.35
C ILE A 128 3.32 18.83 -7.20
N ALA A 129 3.78 18.22 -6.11
CA ALA A 129 4.35 18.93 -4.96
C ALA A 129 5.60 19.73 -5.36
N LYS A 130 6.48 19.14 -6.16
CA LYS A 130 7.69 19.78 -6.67
C LYS A 130 7.37 20.95 -7.61
N GLU A 131 6.41 20.76 -8.52
CA GLU A 131 6.02 21.79 -9.50
C GLU A 131 5.28 22.97 -8.86
N GLN A 132 4.46 22.70 -7.85
CA GLN A 132 3.68 23.73 -7.16
C GLN A 132 4.40 24.33 -5.94
N ASN A 133 5.65 23.91 -5.65
CA ASN A 133 6.41 24.30 -4.46
C ASN A 133 5.63 24.14 -3.15
N VAL A 134 4.92 23.02 -3.02
CA VAL A 134 4.15 22.66 -1.81
C VAL A 134 4.62 21.34 -1.24
N SER A 135 4.20 21.03 0.00
CA SER A 135 4.48 19.71 0.58
C SER A 135 3.67 18.61 -0.11
N ILE A 136 4.21 17.38 -0.12
CA ILE A 136 3.50 16.19 -0.62
C ILE A 136 2.18 15.97 0.15
N ASN A 137 2.16 16.29 1.43
CA ASN A 137 0.96 16.16 2.27
C ASN A 137 -0.13 17.17 1.87
N THR A 138 0.25 18.35 1.41
CA THR A 138 -0.66 19.36 0.87
C THR A 138 -1.35 18.83 -0.39
N VAL A 139 -0.60 18.23 -1.32
CA VAL A 139 -1.18 17.62 -2.53
C VAL A 139 -2.08 16.42 -2.21
N LYS A 140 -1.70 15.60 -1.22
CA LYS A 140 -2.54 14.51 -0.73
C LYS A 140 -3.86 15.01 -0.13
N SER A 141 -3.84 16.15 0.56
CA SER A 141 -5.04 16.81 1.07
C SER A 141 -5.95 17.29 -0.07
N TRP A 142 -5.40 17.90 -1.12
CA TRP A 142 -6.19 18.30 -2.31
C TRP A 142 -6.88 17.09 -2.95
N ARG A 143 -6.16 15.98 -3.13
CA ARG A 143 -6.72 14.71 -3.60
C ARG A 143 -7.86 14.22 -2.73
N PHE A 144 -7.64 14.19 -1.41
CA PHE A 144 -8.61 13.66 -0.46
C PHE A 144 -9.92 14.46 -0.50
N GLU A 145 -9.82 15.79 -0.44
CA GLU A 145 -10.99 16.68 -0.49
C GLU A 145 -11.70 16.64 -1.85
N ALA A 146 -10.96 16.57 -2.97
CA ALA A 146 -11.54 16.39 -4.30
C ALA A 146 -12.37 15.10 -4.39
N ILE A 147 -11.81 13.96 -3.96
CA ILE A 147 -12.50 12.66 -3.99
C ILE A 147 -13.73 12.67 -3.07
N LYS A 148 -13.62 13.30 -1.90
CA LYS A 148 -14.74 13.45 -0.96
C LYS A 148 -15.90 14.21 -1.61
N LYS A 149 -15.63 15.29 -2.33
CA LYS A 149 -16.62 16.07 -3.06
C LYS A 149 -17.23 15.31 -4.25
N ILE A 150 -16.41 14.53 -4.98
CA ILE A 150 -16.92 13.62 -6.02
C ILE A 150 -17.95 12.67 -5.43
N LYS A 151 -17.62 12.01 -4.32
CA LYS A 151 -18.51 11.04 -3.67
C LYS A 151 -19.78 11.69 -3.12
N LEU A 152 -19.68 12.92 -2.61
CA LEU A 152 -20.82 13.63 -2.02
C LEU A 152 -21.81 14.13 -3.07
N HIS A 153 -21.30 14.60 -4.21
CA HIS A 153 -22.11 15.21 -5.27
C HIS A 153 -22.40 14.24 -6.44
N LEU A 154 -21.91 12.99 -6.37
CA LEU A 154 -22.40 11.91 -7.22
C LEU A 154 -23.81 11.51 -6.78
N PRO A 155 -24.73 11.23 -7.70
CA PRO A 155 -26.03 10.69 -7.34
C PRO A 155 -25.88 9.34 -6.63
N THR A 156 -26.56 9.19 -5.49
CA THR A 156 -26.52 8.02 -4.59
C THR A 156 -27.05 6.70 -5.19
N HIS A 157 -27.63 6.70 -6.38
CA HIS A 157 -28.03 5.47 -7.06
C HIS A 157 -26.84 4.65 -7.59
N LEU A 158 -25.62 5.21 -7.59
CA LEU A 158 -24.38 4.51 -7.97
C LEU A 158 -23.61 3.93 -6.77
N THR A 159 -24.05 4.22 -5.53
CA THR A 159 -23.34 3.78 -4.32
C THR A 159 -23.88 2.47 -3.73
N CYS A 160 -24.99 1.93 -4.25
CA CYS A 160 -25.62 0.73 -3.71
C CYS A 160 -25.09 -0.59 -4.27
N ASP A 161 -24.47 -0.61 -5.45
CA ASP A 161 -24.02 -1.86 -6.11
C ASP A 161 -22.55 -2.20 -5.88
N MET A 162 -21.91 -1.66 -4.84
CA MET A 162 -20.53 -2.01 -4.47
C MET A 162 -20.43 -2.91 -3.22
N TYR A 163 -21.57 -3.41 -2.71
CA TYR A 163 -21.61 -4.37 -1.60
C TYR A 163 -22.67 -5.46 -1.84
N VAL A 164 -22.45 -6.28 -2.88
CA VAL A 164 -22.80 -7.70 -2.87
C VAL A 164 -21.64 -8.47 -3.48
#